data_AF-I0ICP7-F1
#
_entry.id   AF-I0ICP7-F1
#
_cell.length_a   1.000
_cell.length_b   1.000
_cell.length_c   1.000
_cell.angle_alpha   90.00
_cell.angle_beta   90.00
_cell.angle_gamma   90.00
#
_symmetry.space_group_name_H-M   'P 1'
#
loop_
_entity.id
_entity.type
_entity.pdbx_description
1 polymer ?
#
loop_
_entity_poly.entity_id
_entity_poly.type
_entity_poly.pdbx_seq_one_letter_code
_entity_poly.pdbx_strand_id
1 'polypeptide(L)'
;MRNPRLLCLTLAVAVAPVPSAWAEPEKKLIQLGWDGGTPGKMLANLERMKAGPFDGYVFKLPEVDADTEARPLPLQNLFTTEPHPAALFEPHLEDMRTLKERGLGNMTHNMVKIWCTGRDGWDWFNDDHWAAAEENWRNLVKLASVGDADIMFDPESYYTKIEPNYFWVFNHQDNPRADEKTIGEYEEVVRQRGRQFVRALAEVDPDIDILSMYGLNKTTDAVLNADSPAEADAALEAQLYYNLLPAFVAGVLEEAHDGFTFHDGNEMAYYYTSPEEFEHARERMKGPVRRALPPDAQKHFDDHYRAAQAIYASDLFPYDADDGAYRAFFRTVMPRDRQAELLAHNVYHALATADEYAWYYNDGAIDNWTGDVPAGMHEAIRRARGLLEAGEPFPPGMVAEVEAAKEAYQRQVTGDLHIATADLTSVSTPPRIDGDVDDAAWKETQRHGPMHALSSNPTDQPGEDAFVRVAADAENLYVLVEAMDDRTDHLDLRGDGRDGDVWAGDDVEVAVSDPDNADRFFLFMVNPAGTIYDAELRVDAEGELSFDTGGYDPDWQRAVEVHDDRWVVEIAIPWSAVGGRPRNDQPLRMNVARSFGDRPGPGFVSWSQTIDSFLTPAHFAELRPAGN
;
A
#
# COMPACT_ATOMS: atom_id res chain seq x y z
N MET A 1 85.00 -22.35 12.25
CA MET A 1 84.98 -21.07 13.00
C MET A 1 85.44 -19.93 12.08
N ARG A 2 84.48 -19.18 11.51
CA ARG A 2 84.56 -17.76 11.10
C ARG A 2 83.35 -17.49 10.20
N ASN A 3 82.35 -16.84 10.77
CA ASN A 3 81.20 -16.28 10.07
C ASN A 3 81.63 -14.92 9.49
N PRO A 4 81.50 -14.65 8.18
CA PRO A 4 81.59 -13.29 7.67
C PRO A 4 80.21 -12.62 7.78
N ARG A 5 80.19 -11.47 8.44
CA ARG A 5 79.05 -10.55 8.47
C ARG A 5 78.83 -9.98 7.07
N LEU A 6 77.67 -10.21 6.48
CA LEU A 6 77.14 -9.37 5.40
C LEU A 6 76.14 -8.39 6.01
N LEU A 7 76.38 -7.11 5.76
CA LEU A 7 75.59 -5.97 6.17
C LEU A 7 74.30 -5.94 5.31
N CYS A 8 73.14 -6.28 5.87
CA CYS A 8 71.86 -6.00 5.22
C CYS A 8 71.43 -4.57 5.60
N LEU A 9 71.54 -3.64 4.65
CA LEU A 9 70.81 -2.37 4.72
C LEU A 9 69.31 -2.68 4.76
N THR A 10 68.66 -2.36 5.87
CA THR A 10 67.20 -2.33 5.96
C THR A 10 66.75 -0.99 5.38
N LEU A 11 66.24 -1.00 4.14
CA LEU A 11 65.53 0.12 3.58
C LEU A 11 64.19 0.23 4.32
N ALA A 12 64.05 1.20 5.21
CA ALA A 12 62.75 1.56 5.77
C ALA A 12 61.97 2.30 4.68
N VAL A 13 61.11 1.59 3.95
CA VAL A 13 60.10 2.22 3.11
C VAL A 13 59.05 2.77 4.05
N ALA A 14 59.02 4.09 4.23
CA ALA A 14 57.88 4.77 4.82
C ALA A 14 56.71 4.59 3.85
N VAL A 15 55.79 3.68 4.19
CA VAL A 15 54.49 3.58 3.52
C VAL A 15 53.70 4.80 3.97
N ALA A 16 53.59 5.80 3.10
CA ALA A 16 52.62 6.86 3.29
C ALA A 16 51.22 6.22 3.30
N PRO A 17 50.30 6.63 4.18
CA PRO A 17 48.93 6.15 4.12
C PRO A 17 48.37 6.53 2.75
N VAL A 18 47.94 5.52 1.99
CA VAL A 18 47.10 5.74 0.82
C VAL A 18 45.84 6.43 1.34
N PRO A 19 45.46 7.61 0.81
CA PRO A 19 44.16 8.18 1.16
C PRO A 19 43.11 7.13 0.79
N SER A 20 42.31 6.70 1.76
CA SER A 20 41.10 5.94 1.49
C SER A 20 40.20 6.84 0.65
N ALA A 21 40.31 6.77 -0.68
CA ALA A 21 39.25 7.22 -1.55
C ALA A 21 38.03 6.36 -1.21
N TRP A 22 36.84 6.95 -1.12
CA TRP A 22 35.56 6.32 -0.76
C TRP A 22 35.40 6.02 0.74
N ALA A 23 35.32 7.07 1.57
CA ALA A 23 34.50 6.94 2.79
C ALA A 23 33.04 6.86 2.34
N GLU A 24 32.29 5.85 2.79
CA GLU A 24 30.84 5.84 2.55
C GLU A 24 30.21 7.08 3.20
N PRO A 25 29.18 7.68 2.57
CA PRO A 25 28.47 8.79 3.17
C PRO A 25 27.88 8.38 4.52
N GLU A 26 27.84 9.33 5.45
CA GLU A 26 27.28 9.12 6.77
C GLU A 26 25.77 8.87 6.64
N LYS A 27 25.26 7.81 7.29
CA LYS A 27 23.83 7.47 7.22
C LYS A 27 22.99 8.49 7.98
N LYS A 28 21.89 8.92 7.40
CA LYS A 28 20.99 9.95 7.94
C LYS A 28 19.60 9.40 8.15
N LEU A 29 19.06 9.61 9.35
CA LEU A 29 17.68 9.26 9.70
C LEU A 29 16.82 10.52 9.74
N ILE A 30 15.90 10.62 8.79
CA ILE A 30 14.99 11.76 8.63
C ILE A 30 13.64 11.45 9.26
N GLN A 31 13.07 12.40 10.01
CA GLN A 31 11.71 12.29 10.51
C GLN A 31 10.71 12.83 9.49
N LEU A 32 9.73 12.03 9.11
CA LEU A 32 8.57 12.40 8.32
C LEU A 32 7.29 11.89 9.02
N GLY A 33 6.17 12.57 8.81
CA GLY A 33 4.87 12.10 9.28
C GLY A 33 3.75 13.11 9.11
N TRP A 34 2.53 12.71 9.47
CA TRP A 34 1.40 13.63 9.58
C TRP A 34 1.55 14.61 10.75
N ASP A 35 2.38 14.29 11.74
CA ASP A 35 2.78 15.19 12.83
C ASP A 35 3.66 16.38 12.37
N GLY A 36 4.20 16.31 11.15
CA GLY A 36 4.99 17.35 10.53
C GLY A 36 4.30 18.72 10.50
N GLY A 37 5.06 19.79 10.66
CA GLY A 37 4.54 21.15 10.67
C GLY A 37 5.36 22.15 9.87
N THR A 38 5.02 23.42 10.02
CA THR A 38 5.70 24.53 9.35
C THR A 38 7.06 24.85 9.98
N PRO A 39 7.93 25.61 9.30
CA PRO A 39 9.13 26.18 9.91
C PRO A 39 8.86 26.88 11.25
N GLY A 40 7.74 27.58 11.39
CA GLY A 40 7.31 28.18 12.66
C GLY A 40 7.04 27.15 13.78
N LYS A 41 6.44 25.99 13.47
CA LYS A 41 6.29 24.88 14.45
C LYS A 41 7.66 24.34 14.85
N MET A 42 8.59 24.20 13.91
CA MET A 42 9.96 23.76 14.18
C MET A 42 10.66 24.75 15.11
N LEU A 43 10.55 26.05 14.83
CA LEU A 43 11.13 27.11 15.64
C LEU A 43 10.58 27.12 17.07
N ALA A 44 9.28 26.90 17.24
CA ALA A 44 8.63 26.83 18.55
C ALA A 44 9.10 25.63 19.40
N ASN A 45 9.56 24.54 18.75
CA ASN A 45 9.93 23.30 19.42
C ASN A 45 11.41 22.91 19.25
N LEU A 46 12.24 23.79 18.70
CA LEU A 46 13.61 23.53 18.26
C LEU A 46 14.46 22.76 19.29
N GLU A 47 14.44 23.17 20.55
CA GLU A 47 15.26 22.54 21.59
C GLU A 47 14.82 21.11 21.92
N ARG A 48 13.53 20.80 21.78
CA ARG A 48 13.01 19.44 21.95
C ARG A 48 13.40 18.56 20.78
N MET A 49 13.25 19.10 19.56
CA MET A 49 13.60 18.39 18.33
C MET A 49 15.10 18.07 18.28
N LYS A 50 15.97 19.00 18.71
CA LYS A 50 17.42 18.77 18.85
C LYS A 50 17.80 17.61 19.75
N ALA A 51 16.97 17.28 20.74
CA ALA A 51 17.20 16.16 21.65
C ALA A 51 16.73 14.81 21.08
N GLY A 52 15.96 14.85 19.97
CA GLY A 52 15.50 13.69 19.25
C GLY A 52 16.64 12.92 18.56
N PRO A 53 16.40 11.68 18.12
CA PRO A 53 17.41 10.82 17.49
C PRO A 53 17.49 10.98 15.97
N PHE A 54 17.06 12.11 15.41
CA PHE A 54 16.95 12.35 13.97
C PHE A 54 17.97 13.38 13.48
N ASP A 55 18.50 13.18 12.27
CA ASP A 55 19.46 14.08 11.62
C ASP A 55 18.77 15.21 10.87
N GLY A 56 17.45 15.14 10.73
CA GLY A 56 16.64 16.14 10.05
C GLY A 56 15.16 15.81 10.12
N TYR A 57 14.34 16.80 9.80
CA TYR A 57 12.89 16.71 9.81
C TYR A 57 12.33 17.23 8.49
N VAL A 58 11.30 16.56 7.99
CA VAL A 58 10.53 17.05 6.85
C VAL A 58 9.46 18.01 7.33
N PHE A 59 9.57 19.28 6.95
CA PHE A 59 8.56 20.29 7.23
C PHE A 59 7.61 20.49 6.06
N LYS A 60 6.39 20.95 6.39
CA LYS A 60 5.28 21.15 5.47
C LYS A 60 4.85 22.61 5.45
N LEU A 61 4.16 23.02 4.39
CA LEU A 61 3.60 24.37 4.25
C LEU A 61 2.07 24.34 4.40
N PRO A 62 1.46 25.44 4.88
CA PRO A 62 0.03 25.48 5.14
C PRO A 62 -0.82 25.40 3.86
N GLU A 63 -2.08 25.02 4.03
CA GLU A 63 -3.13 25.14 3.03
C GLU A 63 -3.27 26.57 2.49
N VAL A 64 -3.40 26.67 1.17
CA VAL A 64 -3.72 27.89 0.44
C VAL A 64 -5.13 27.79 -0.14
N ASP A 65 -5.87 28.90 -0.09
CA ASP A 65 -7.25 29.04 -0.55
C ASP A 65 -8.29 28.14 0.17
N ALA A 66 -8.55 28.41 1.45
CA ALA A 66 -9.70 27.84 2.17
C ALA A 66 -11.08 28.39 1.71
N ASP A 67 -11.11 29.35 0.78
CA ASP A 67 -12.28 30.19 0.45
C ASP A 67 -12.87 29.92 -0.97
N THR A 68 -12.52 28.82 -1.63
CA THR A 68 -13.14 28.41 -2.91
C THR A 68 -13.84 27.05 -2.76
N GLU A 69 -14.85 26.74 -3.58
CA GLU A 69 -15.51 25.40 -3.58
C GLU A 69 -14.60 24.25 -4.07
N ALA A 70 -13.31 24.53 -4.31
CA ALA A 70 -12.26 23.54 -4.49
C ALA A 70 -11.63 23.24 -3.12
N ARG A 71 -11.36 21.96 -2.80
CA ARG A 71 -10.69 21.60 -1.55
C ARG A 71 -9.34 22.33 -1.46
N PRO A 72 -9.00 22.97 -0.32
CA PRO A 72 -7.72 23.65 -0.17
C PRO A 72 -6.57 22.64 -0.36
N LEU A 73 -5.53 23.08 -1.07
CA LEU A 73 -4.27 22.34 -1.23
C LEU A 73 -3.18 23.11 -0.51
N PRO A 74 -2.17 22.48 0.08
CA PRO A 74 -1.06 23.22 0.67
C PRO A 74 -0.19 23.91 -0.36
N LEU A 75 0.48 24.96 0.10
CA LEU A 75 1.45 25.74 -0.65
C LEU A 75 2.59 24.89 -1.23
N GLN A 76 2.83 23.71 -0.65
CA GLN A 76 3.81 22.73 -1.13
C GLN A 76 3.32 21.84 -2.29
N ASN A 77 2.06 21.99 -2.72
CA ASN A 77 1.58 21.38 -3.97
C ASN A 77 1.94 22.29 -5.14
N LEU A 78 2.91 21.89 -5.95
CA LEU A 78 3.57 22.80 -6.90
C LEU A 78 3.05 22.67 -8.34
N PHE A 79 2.23 21.65 -8.64
CA PHE A 79 1.69 21.37 -9.97
C PHE A 79 0.33 22.08 -10.15
N THR A 80 0.37 23.39 -10.30
CA THR A 80 -0.80 24.26 -10.45
C THR A 80 -0.82 24.94 -11.82
N THR A 81 -2.02 25.29 -12.31
CA THR A 81 -2.19 25.97 -13.61
C THR A 81 -1.81 27.46 -13.57
N GLU A 82 -1.73 28.05 -12.37
CA GLU A 82 -1.23 29.39 -12.09
C GLU A 82 -0.21 29.35 -10.94
N PRO A 83 0.82 30.21 -10.93
CA PRO A 83 1.83 30.20 -9.88
C PRO A 83 1.28 30.69 -8.54
N HIS A 84 1.74 30.10 -7.45
CA HIS A 84 1.45 30.58 -6.10
C HIS A 84 2.04 31.98 -5.91
N PRO A 85 1.29 32.94 -5.33
CA PRO A 85 1.83 34.25 -5.01
C PRO A 85 3.07 34.14 -4.11
N ALA A 86 4.21 34.69 -4.56
CA ALA A 86 5.48 34.62 -3.84
C ALA A 86 5.39 35.13 -2.37
N ALA A 87 4.49 36.07 -2.09
CA ALA A 87 4.25 36.60 -0.74
C ALA A 87 3.79 35.53 0.28
N LEU A 88 3.24 34.40 -0.18
CA LEU A 88 2.84 33.30 0.68
C LEU A 88 4.03 32.54 1.28
N PHE A 89 5.21 32.60 0.65
CA PHE A 89 6.44 31.94 1.14
C PHE A 89 7.23 32.80 2.14
N GLU A 90 7.05 34.13 2.16
CA GLU A 90 7.88 35.05 2.94
C GLU A 90 7.87 34.79 4.46
N PRO A 91 6.71 34.51 5.11
CA PRO A 91 6.72 34.17 6.53
C PRO A 91 7.58 32.95 6.86
N HIS A 92 7.58 31.95 5.97
CA HIS A 92 8.36 30.72 6.13
C HIS A 92 9.85 30.95 5.87
N LEU A 93 10.20 31.82 4.93
CA LEU A 93 11.58 32.25 4.71
C LEU A 93 12.17 32.89 5.97
N GLU A 94 11.41 33.75 6.65
CA GLU A 94 11.86 34.40 7.88
C GLU A 94 12.04 33.41 9.04
N ASP A 95 11.12 32.45 9.18
CA ASP A 95 11.25 31.37 10.15
C ASP A 95 12.52 30.53 9.88
N MET A 96 12.81 30.18 8.62
CA MET A 96 14.02 29.43 8.25
C MET A 96 15.31 30.22 8.54
N ARG A 97 15.35 31.53 8.26
CA ARG A 97 16.48 32.39 8.65
C ARG A 97 16.70 32.36 10.16
N THR A 98 15.62 32.49 10.92
CA THR A 98 15.66 32.46 12.38
C THR A 98 16.13 31.11 12.92
N LEU A 99 15.68 30.00 12.32
CA LEU A 99 16.14 28.65 12.66
C LEU A 99 17.65 28.50 12.46
N LYS A 100 18.17 28.95 11.31
CA LYS A 100 19.60 28.95 10.99
C LYS A 100 20.40 29.77 12.01
N GLU A 101 19.92 30.96 12.36
CA GLU A 101 20.56 31.83 13.37
C GLU A 101 20.59 31.21 14.77
N ARG A 102 19.53 30.49 15.17
CA ARG A 102 19.48 29.79 16.47
C ARG A 102 20.29 28.50 16.49
N GLY A 103 20.73 28.01 15.33
CA GLY A 103 21.47 26.77 15.15
C GLY A 103 20.59 25.54 15.28
N LEU A 104 20.78 24.56 14.39
CA LEU A 104 19.95 23.35 14.28
C LEU A 104 20.47 22.16 15.10
N GLY A 105 21.64 22.26 15.71
CA GLY A 105 22.25 21.13 16.41
C GLY A 105 22.57 20.00 15.42
N ASN A 106 22.10 18.79 15.70
CA ASN A 106 22.29 17.63 14.82
C ASN A 106 21.26 17.56 13.68
N MET A 107 20.23 18.43 13.67
CA MET A 107 19.17 18.44 12.66
C MET A 107 19.61 19.19 11.38
N THR A 108 20.72 18.79 10.76
CA THR A 108 21.30 19.50 9.61
C THR A 108 20.81 19.00 8.25
N HIS A 109 19.96 17.98 8.21
CA HIS A 109 19.41 17.40 6.98
C HIS A 109 17.88 17.58 6.91
N ASN A 110 17.40 18.79 7.20
CA ASN A 110 15.97 19.07 7.11
C ASN A 110 15.52 19.09 5.65
N MET A 111 14.25 18.82 5.40
CA MET A 111 13.72 18.78 4.05
C MET A 111 12.37 19.49 3.98
N VAL A 112 12.08 20.13 2.85
CA VAL A 112 10.73 20.62 2.54
C VAL A 112 10.01 19.63 1.63
N LYS A 113 8.76 19.30 1.97
CA LYS A 113 7.97 18.37 1.17
C LYS A 113 7.51 19.01 -0.15
N ILE A 114 7.50 18.26 -1.25
CA ILE A 114 6.75 18.54 -2.47
C ILE A 114 5.60 17.55 -2.56
N TRP A 115 4.39 18.03 -2.87
CA TRP A 115 3.27 17.15 -3.23
C TRP A 115 2.98 17.18 -4.74
N CYS A 116 2.72 16.00 -5.28
CA CYS A 116 2.45 15.76 -6.69
C CYS A 116 0.95 15.55 -6.95
N THR A 117 0.18 16.63 -6.79
CA THR A 117 -1.24 16.65 -7.17
C THR A 117 -1.48 17.68 -8.28
N GLY A 118 -1.96 17.23 -9.43
CA GLY A 118 -2.42 18.10 -10.50
C GLY A 118 -3.77 18.71 -10.15
N ARG A 119 -3.93 20.04 -10.30
CA ARG A 119 -5.25 20.69 -10.19
C ARG A 119 -6.14 20.38 -11.39
N ASP A 120 -7.44 20.57 -11.22
CA ASP A 120 -8.42 20.52 -12.30
C ASP A 120 -7.94 21.32 -13.52
N GLY A 121 -7.90 20.64 -14.68
CA GLY A 121 -7.41 21.23 -15.93
C GLY A 121 -5.91 21.14 -16.17
N TRP A 122 -5.13 20.44 -15.32
CA TRP A 122 -3.72 20.16 -15.59
C TRP A 122 -3.54 19.44 -16.95
N ASP A 123 -2.51 19.83 -17.71
CA ASP A 123 -2.23 19.30 -19.06
C ASP A 123 -0.71 19.20 -19.23
N TRP A 124 -0.22 17.97 -19.42
CA TRP A 124 1.20 17.66 -19.63
C TRP A 124 1.83 18.42 -20.81
N PHE A 125 1.02 18.77 -21.81
CA PHE A 125 1.44 19.45 -23.04
C PHE A 125 1.24 20.98 -22.99
N ASN A 126 0.74 21.53 -21.88
CA ASN A 126 0.53 22.98 -21.75
C ASN A 126 1.73 23.67 -21.09
N ASP A 127 2.51 24.41 -21.87
CA ASP A 127 3.71 25.10 -21.39
C ASP A 127 3.43 26.19 -20.35
N ASP A 128 2.24 26.81 -20.33
CA ASP A 128 1.90 27.83 -19.32
C ASP A 128 1.71 27.18 -17.94
N HIS A 129 1.13 25.98 -17.89
CA HIS A 129 1.01 25.21 -16.64
C HIS A 129 2.39 24.81 -16.09
N TRP A 130 3.32 24.43 -16.98
CA TRP A 130 4.69 24.12 -16.58
C TRP A 130 5.47 25.36 -16.16
N ALA A 131 5.26 26.51 -16.81
CA ALA A 131 5.86 27.77 -16.38
C ALA A 131 5.40 28.17 -14.97
N ALA A 132 4.11 27.96 -14.65
CA ALA A 132 3.59 28.14 -13.30
C ALA A 132 4.25 27.20 -12.27
N ALA A 133 4.37 25.91 -12.61
CA ALA A 133 5.04 24.94 -11.77
C ALA A 133 6.53 25.28 -11.56
N GLU A 134 7.24 25.71 -12.59
CA GLU A 134 8.63 26.15 -12.48
C GLU A 134 8.81 27.35 -11.54
N GLU A 135 7.90 28.33 -11.57
CA GLU A 135 7.91 29.43 -10.60
C GLU A 135 7.71 28.93 -9.17
N ASN A 136 6.78 28.00 -8.97
CA ASN A 136 6.55 27.37 -7.67
C ASN A 136 7.77 26.60 -7.17
N TRP A 137 8.42 25.81 -8.05
CA TRP A 137 9.65 25.09 -7.74
C TRP A 137 10.75 26.05 -7.30
N ARG A 138 11.00 27.11 -8.07
CA ARG A 138 11.99 28.13 -7.71
C ARG A 138 11.68 28.81 -6.38
N ASN A 139 10.41 29.06 -6.05
CA ASN A 139 10.04 29.64 -4.76
C ASN A 139 10.23 28.67 -3.60
N LEU A 140 9.93 27.38 -3.78
CA LEU A 140 10.17 26.36 -2.76
C LEU A 140 11.67 26.10 -2.54
N VAL A 141 12.47 26.01 -3.61
CA VAL A 141 13.93 25.83 -3.48
C VAL A 141 14.57 27.01 -2.77
N LYS A 142 14.15 28.25 -3.06
CA LYS A 142 14.63 29.42 -2.29
C LYS A 142 14.37 29.26 -0.79
N LEU A 143 13.22 28.70 -0.41
CA LEU A 143 12.91 28.41 1.00
C LEU A 143 13.84 27.34 1.57
N ALA A 144 14.05 26.25 0.83
CA ALA A 144 14.94 25.17 1.22
C ALA A 144 16.39 25.67 1.44
N SER A 145 16.95 26.38 0.45
CA SER A 145 18.32 26.91 0.48
C SER A 145 18.58 27.92 1.60
N VAL A 146 17.57 28.75 1.94
CA VAL A 146 17.71 29.68 3.09
C VAL A 146 17.92 28.91 4.40
N GLY A 147 17.34 27.72 4.50
CA GLY A 147 17.40 26.85 5.66
C GLY A 147 18.53 25.82 5.68
N ASP A 148 19.36 25.77 4.63
CA ASP A 148 20.25 24.61 4.35
C ASP A 148 19.46 23.29 4.40
N ALA A 149 18.32 23.25 3.71
CA ALA A 149 17.42 22.11 3.63
C ALA A 149 17.31 21.58 2.19
N ASP A 150 16.99 20.29 2.08
CA ASP A 150 16.79 19.58 0.82
C ASP A 150 15.30 19.38 0.50
N ILE A 151 15.00 18.59 -0.54
CA ILE A 151 13.62 18.30 -0.97
C ILE A 151 13.22 16.87 -0.57
N MET A 152 12.07 16.75 0.09
CA MET A 152 11.34 15.47 0.20
C MET A 152 10.29 15.43 -0.91
N PHE A 153 10.48 14.61 -1.93
CA PHE A 153 9.55 14.47 -3.04
C PHE A 153 8.54 13.36 -2.75
N ASP A 154 7.26 13.72 -2.70
CA ASP A 154 6.18 12.77 -2.53
C ASP A 154 5.38 12.65 -3.84
N PRO A 155 5.60 11.56 -4.60
CA PRO A 155 4.90 11.35 -5.86
C PRO A 155 3.41 11.05 -5.70
N GLU A 156 2.90 10.86 -4.48
CA GLU A 156 1.48 10.60 -4.25
C GLU A 156 0.60 11.80 -4.62
N SER A 157 -0.63 11.48 -4.99
CA SER A 157 -1.67 12.45 -5.32
C SER A 157 -2.75 12.40 -4.26
N TYR A 158 -3.17 13.59 -3.81
CA TYR A 158 -4.12 13.73 -2.72
C TYR A 158 -5.22 14.73 -3.12
N TYR A 159 -6.42 14.58 -2.55
CA TYR A 159 -7.48 15.59 -2.60
C TYR A 159 -8.01 15.99 -4.00
N THR A 160 -8.09 15.07 -4.97
CA THR A 160 -8.80 15.28 -6.25
C THR A 160 -10.24 14.74 -6.21
N LYS A 161 -11.13 15.26 -7.08
CA LYS A 161 -12.57 14.92 -7.11
C LYS A 161 -12.88 13.62 -7.88
N ILE A 162 -11.88 12.91 -8.38
CA ILE A 162 -12.07 11.79 -9.32
C ILE A 162 -11.18 10.62 -8.93
N GLU A 163 -11.78 9.58 -8.35
CA GLU A 163 -11.09 8.34 -8.04
C GLU A 163 -11.03 7.42 -9.27
N PRO A 164 -9.91 6.69 -9.50
CA PRO A 164 -8.68 6.66 -8.71
C PRO A 164 -7.70 7.85 -8.94
N ASN A 165 -7.28 8.52 -7.86
CA ASN A 165 -6.50 9.77 -7.89
C ASN A 165 -4.98 9.56 -8.16
N TYR A 166 -4.51 9.46 -9.42
CA TYR A 166 -3.08 9.29 -9.72
C TYR A 166 -2.54 10.31 -10.73
N PHE A 167 -1.62 11.19 -10.30
CA PHE A 167 -1.00 12.20 -11.16
C PHE A 167 -0.09 11.59 -12.23
N TRP A 168 0.68 10.56 -11.89
CA TRP A 168 1.71 9.97 -12.74
C TRP A 168 1.19 8.88 -13.68
N VAL A 169 0.04 9.10 -14.32
CA VAL A 169 -0.65 8.04 -15.05
C VAL A 169 -1.07 8.46 -16.44
N PHE A 170 -0.92 7.56 -17.42
CA PHE A 170 -1.38 7.76 -18.80
C PHE A 170 -2.85 7.40 -18.97
N ASN A 171 -3.26 6.23 -18.48
CA ASN A 171 -4.57 5.59 -18.75
C ASN A 171 -5.75 6.13 -17.90
N HIS A 172 -5.63 7.30 -17.26
CA HIS A 172 -6.78 7.89 -16.55
C HIS A 172 -7.72 8.60 -17.52
N GLN A 173 -9.02 8.43 -17.30
CA GLN A 173 -10.11 8.97 -18.12
C GLN A 173 -10.15 10.51 -18.20
N ASP A 174 -9.32 11.22 -17.42
CA ASP A 174 -9.30 12.68 -17.34
C ASP A 174 -8.02 13.34 -17.88
N ASN A 175 -7.06 12.58 -18.41
CA ASN A 175 -5.94 13.19 -19.12
C ASN A 175 -6.49 13.90 -20.36
N PRO A 176 -6.39 15.24 -20.49
CA PRO A 176 -7.14 16.01 -21.49
C PRO A 176 -6.89 15.62 -22.95
N ARG A 177 -5.83 14.83 -23.20
CA ARG A 177 -5.37 14.41 -24.52
C ARG A 177 -5.14 12.91 -24.63
N ALA A 178 -5.63 12.10 -23.69
CA ALA A 178 -5.44 10.64 -23.73
C ALA A 178 -5.98 10.01 -25.03
N ASP A 179 -7.08 10.54 -25.58
CA ASP A 179 -7.64 10.09 -26.86
C ASP A 179 -6.84 10.57 -28.09
N GLU A 180 -5.94 11.54 -27.93
CA GLU A 180 -5.19 12.18 -29.02
C GLU A 180 -3.73 11.74 -29.09
N LYS A 181 -3.18 11.23 -27.97
CA LYS A 181 -1.75 11.04 -27.75
C LYS A 181 -1.43 9.62 -27.33
N THR A 182 -0.32 9.10 -27.82
CA THR A 182 0.17 7.77 -27.39
C THR A 182 0.89 7.88 -26.05
N ILE A 183 1.04 6.74 -25.35
CA ILE A 183 1.84 6.69 -24.12
C ILE A 183 3.27 7.19 -24.36
N GLY A 184 3.90 6.79 -25.47
CA GLY A 184 5.25 7.26 -25.82
C GLY A 184 5.35 8.77 -26.04
N GLU A 185 4.29 9.43 -26.53
CA GLU A 185 4.26 10.91 -26.59
C GLU A 185 4.15 11.53 -25.20
N TYR A 186 3.42 10.90 -24.27
CA TYR A 186 3.39 11.33 -22.87
C TYR A 186 4.73 11.11 -22.18
N GLU A 187 5.36 9.96 -22.35
CA GLU A 187 6.67 9.66 -21.77
C GLU A 187 7.72 10.69 -22.23
N GLU A 188 7.75 11.05 -23.51
CA GLU A 188 8.71 12.05 -24.01
C GLU A 188 8.48 13.43 -23.40
N VAL A 189 7.21 13.89 -23.29
CA VAL A 189 6.94 15.18 -22.65
C VAL A 189 7.26 15.12 -21.16
N VAL A 190 6.85 14.07 -20.44
CA VAL A 190 7.12 13.90 -18.99
C VAL A 190 8.63 13.86 -18.72
N ARG A 191 9.39 13.18 -19.57
CA ARG A 191 10.86 13.16 -19.53
C ARG A 191 11.46 14.52 -19.78
N GLN A 192 10.93 15.29 -20.73
CA GLN A 192 11.30 16.70 -20.89
C GLN A 192 11.04 17.51 -19.61
N ARG A 193 9.93 17.26 -18.91
CA ARG A 193 9.59 17.96 -17.67
C ARG A 193 10.49 17.57 -16.51
N GLY A 194 10.96 16.32 -16.45
CA GLY A 194 12.01 15.90 -15.50
C GLY A 194 13.31 16.70 -15.68
N ARG A 195 13.75 16.92 -16.93
CA ARG A 195 14.91 17.79 -17.21
C ARG A 195 14.64 19.25 -16.84
N GLN A 196 13.45 19.76 -17.13
CA GLN A 196 13.07 21.13 -16.76
C GLN A 196 13.06 21.33 -15.24
N PHE A 197 12.60 20.33 -14.50
CA PHE A 197 12.60 20.34 -13.04
C PHE A 197 14.01 20.53 -12.48
N VAL A 198 14.96 19.67 -12.84
CA VAL A 198 16.36 19.77 -12.35
C VAL A 198 16.99 21.12 -12.72
N ARG A 199 16.80 21.60 -13.96
CA ARG A 199 17.28 22.95 -14.36
C ARG A 199 16.72 24.05 -13.47
N ALA A 200 15.42 24.02 -13.19
CA ALA A 200 14.77 25.03 -12.37
C ALA A 200 15.27 25.02 -10.92
N LEU A 201 15.54 23.84 -10.35
CA LEU A 201 16.16 23.74 -9.03
C LEU A 201 17.58 24.31 -9.05
N ALA A 202 18.40 23.85 -10.00
CA ALA A 202 19.82 24.21 -10.12
C ALA A 202 20.07 25.71 -10.39
N GLU A 203 19.10 26.41 -10.99
CA GLU A 203 19.15 27.87 -11.14
C GLU A 203 19.13 28.62 -9.80
N VAL A 204 18.52 28.04 -8.77
CA VAL A 204 18.44 28.61 -7.42
C VAL A 204 19.53 28.02 -6.54
N ASP A 205 19.64 26.69 -6.54
CA ASP A 205 20.58 25.93 -5.73
C ASP A 205 21.03 24.67 -6.46
N PRO A 206 22.27 24.64 -6.99
CA PRO A 206 22.78 23.49 -7.70
C PRO A 206 23.14 22.32 -6.77
N ASP A 207 23.22 22.53 -5.47
CA ASP A 207 23.65 21.50 -4.51
C ASP A 207 22.46 20.86 -3.78
N ILE A 208 21.21 21.12 -4.22
CA ILE A 208 20.01 20.60 -3.58
C ILE A 208 19.75 19.15 -3.97
N ASP A 209 19.63 18.28 -2.97
CA ASP A 209 19.33 16.87 -3.17
C ASP A 209 17.83 16.59 -3.05
N ILE A 210 17.42 15.44 -3.59
CA ILE A 210 16.05 14.96 -3.52
C ILE A 210 16.01 13.60 -2.84
N LEU A 211 15.23 13.50 -1.77
CA LEU A 211 14.75 12.23 -1.24
C LEU A 211 13.31 12.02 -1.67
N SER A 212 13.08 11.04 -2.55
CA SER A 212 11.73 10.65 -2.96
C SER A 212 11.18 9.58 -2.02
N MET A 213 9.88 9.59 -1.71
CA MET A 213 9.25 8.48 -0.95
C MET A 213 9.28 7.17 -1.75
N TYR A 214 9.15 7.27 -3.07
CA TYR A 214 9.44 6.21 -4.04
C TYR A 214 9.61 6.79 -5.44
N GLY A 215 10.17 6.02 -6.35
CA GLY A 215 10.45 6.43 -7.73
C GLY A 215 10.41 5.22 -8.64
N LEU A 216 11.56 4.84 -9.19
CA LEU A 216 11.68 3.64 -10.03
C LEU A 216 11.45 2.36 -9.22
N ASN A 217 11.73 2.38 -7.91
CA ASN A 217 11.49 1.22 -7.06
C ASN A 217 10.03 0.74 -7.11
N LYS A 218 9.07 1.66 -7.33
CA LYS A 218 7.64 1.36 -7.48
C LYS A 218 7.32 0.54 -8.74
N THR A 219 8.23 0.49 -9.71
CA THR A 219 8.04 -0.22 -10.99
C THR A 219 8.89 -1.49 -11.09
N THR A 220 9.58 -1.87 -10.02
CA THR A 220 10.58 -2.96 -10.06
C THR A 220 9.96 -4.32 -10.40
N ASP A 221 8.75 -4.61 -9.92
CA ASP A 221 8.09 -5.90 -10.17
C ASP A 221 7.73 -6.09 -11.65
N ALA A 222 7.25 -5.04 -12.32
CA ALA A 222 6.98 -5.06 -13.76
C ALA A 222 8.23 -5.41 -14.58
N VAL A 223 9.40 -4.93 -14.13
CA VAL A 223 10.69 -5.15 -14.79
C VAL A 223 11.31 -6.50 -14.44
N LEU A 224 11.15 -6.98 -13.22
CA LEU A 224 11.75 -8.22 -12.74
C LEU A 224 11.06 -9.46 -13.26
N ASN A 225 9.74 -9.39 -13.43
CA ASN A 225 8.92 -10.52 -13.86
C ASN A 225 8.92 -10.71 -15.39
N ALA A 226 9.56 -9.81 -16.14
CA ALA A 226 9.65 -9.86 -17.59
C ALA A 226 10.88 -10.64 -18.08
N ASP A 227 10.68 -11.53 -19.06
CA ASP A 227 11.76 -12.32 -19.68
C ASP A 227 12.47 -11.56 -20.81
N SER A 228 11.90 -10.44 -21.27
CA SER A 228 12.48 -9.58 -22.29
C SER A 228 12.22 -8.09 -22.06
N PRO A 229 13.02 -7.18 -22.65
CA PRO A 229 12.74 -5.73 -22.58
C PRO A 229 11.35 -5.35 -23.10
N ALA A 230 10.86 -6.00 -24.16
CA ALA A 230 9.54 -5.71 -24.72
C ALA A 230 8.39 -6.12 -23.77
N GLU A 231 8.58 -7.20 -23.00
CA GLU A 231 7.62 -7.59 -21.96
C GLU A 231 7.66 -6.65 -20.76
N ALA A 232 8.85 -6.16 -20.39
CA ALA A 232 8.98 -5.16 -19.34
C ALA A 232 8.28 -3.85 -19.74
N ASP A 233 8.50 -3.38 -20.98
CA ASP A 233 7.83 -2.20 -21.53
C ASP A 233 6.30 -2.37 -21.53
N ALA A 234 5.81 -3.53 -21.97
CA ALA A 234 4.38 -3.84 -21.97
C ALA A 234 3.78 -3.92 -20.54
N ALA A 235 4.53 -4.48 -19.58
CA ALA A 235 4.11 -4.56 -18.18
C ALA A 235 4.07 -3.16 -17.52
N LEU A 236 5.03 -2.30 -17.83
CA LEU A 236 5.04 -0.90 -17.38
C LEU A 236 3.88 -0.11 -17.99
N GLU A 237 3.61 -0.28 -19.28
CA GLU A 237 2.47 0.35 -19.97
C GLU A 237 1.13 -0.10 -19.39
N ALA A 238 0.99 -1.39 -19.08
CA ALA A 238 -0.20 -1.96 -18.46
C ALA A 238 -0.41 -1.54 -17.00
N GLN A 239 0.62 -0.99 -16.34
CA GLN A 239 0.51 -0.57 -14.95
C GLN A 239 -0.47 0.61 -14.83
N LEU A 240 -1.57 0.38 -14.10
CA LEU A 240 -2.65 1.36 -13.96
C LEU A 240 -2.28 2.56 -13.08
N TYR A 241 -1.11 2.56 -12.43
CA TYR A 241 -0.67 3.58 -11.47
C TYR A 241 0.83 3.89 -11.62
N TYR A 242 1.21 5.17 -11.65
CA TYR A 242 2.60 5.63 -11.75
C TYR A 242 3.37 5.25 -13.03
N ASN A 243 2.70 4.84 -14.12
CA ASN A 243 3.37 4.43 -15.35
C ASN A 243 4.12 5.57 -16.08
N LEU A 244 3.86 6.85 -15.76
CA LEU A 244 4.63 7.99 -16.26
C LEU A 244 5.80 8.41 -15.35
N LEU A 245 5.86 7.91 -14.10
CA LEU A 245 6.89 8.29 -13.14
C LEU A 245 8.32 7.90 -13.61
N PRO A 246 8.56 6.72 -14.23
CA PRO A 246 9.88 6.39 -14.78
C PRO A 246 10.39 7.37 -15.82
N ALA A 247 9.52 7.88 -16.68
CA ALA A 247 9.88 8.88 -17.69
C ALA A 247 10.35 10.19 -17.02
N PHE A 248 9.67 10.62 -15.95
CA PHE A 248 10.07 11.82 -15.19
C PHE A 248 11.45 11.62 -14.55
N VAL A 249 11.66 10.48 -13.88
CA VAL A 249 12.95 10.15 -13.26
C VAL A 249 14.07 10.02 -14.30
N ALA A 250 13.77 9.48 -15.49
CA ALA A 250 14.73 9.45 -16.59
C ALA A 250 15.20 10.88 -16.97
N GLY A 251 14.25 11.81 -17.10
CA GLY A 251 14.56 13.22 -17.32
C GLY A 251 15.36 13.86 -16.20
N VAL A 252 15.05 13.54 -14.94
CA VAL A 252 15.81 14.00 -13.77
C VAL A 252 17.26 13.53 -13.84
N LEU A 253 17.50 12.23 -14.10
CA LEU A 253 18.85 11.67 -14.15
C LEU A 253 19.68 12.18 -15.34
N GLU A 254 19.05 12.44 -16.49
CA GLU A 254 19.74 13.00 -17.66
C GLU A 254 20.29 14.41 -17.44
N GLU A 255 19.57 15.20 -16.65
CA GLU A 255 19.94 16.59 -16.37
C GLU A 255 20.76 16.71 -15.07
N ALA A 256 20.90 15.62 -14.31
CA ALA A 256 21.69 15.60 -13.10
C ALA A 256 23.16 15.98 -13.37
N HIS A 257 23.75 16.66 -12.39
CA HIS A 257 25.12 17.17 -12.39
C HIS A 257 25.80 16.82 -11.06
N ASP A 258 27.10 17.06 -10.92
CA ASP A 258 27.91 16.62 -9.77
C ASP A 258 27.40 17.07 -8.39
N GLY A 259 26.57 18.12 -8.33
CA GLY A 259 25.96 18.65 -7.10
C GLY A 259 24.55 18.11 -6.82
N PHE A 260 23.99 17.26 -7.67
CA PHE A 260 22.63 16.76 -7.55
C PHE A 260 22.59 15.24 -7.46
N THR A 261 21.86 14.74 -6.45
CA THR A 261 21.60 13.32 -6.23
C THR A 261 20.09 13.08 -6.06
N PHE A 262 19.60 12.05 -6.75
CA PHE A 262 18.24 11.53 -6.56
C PHE A 262 18.28 10.27 -5.69
N HIS A 263 17.75 10.38 -4.48
CA HIS A 263 17.56 9.26 -3.57
C HIS A 263 16.15 8.70 -3.76
N ASP A 264 16.06 7.51 -4.34
CA ASP A 264 14.80 6.79 -4.53
C ASP A 264 14.45 6.04 -3.24
N GLY A 265 13.29 6.33 -2.67
CA GLY A 265 12.82 5.71 -1.44
C GLY A 265 12.19 4.34 -1.62
N ASN A 266 12.31 3.53 -0.58
CA ASN A 266 11.66 2.23 -0.50
C ASN A 266 10.49 2.26 0.49
N GLU A 267 9.40 2.92 0.11
CA GLU A 267 8.20 2.94 0.96
C GLU A 267 7.64 1.54 1.26
N MET A 268 7.86 0.57 0.36
CA MET A 268 7.48 -0.82 0.59
C MET A 268 8.13 -1.43 1.85
N ALA A 269 9.25 -0.85 2.33
CA ALA A 269 9.89 -1.24 3.58
C ALA A 269 9.06 -0.98 4.84
N TYR A 270 7.96 -0.21 4.74
CA TYR A 270 6.96 -0.10 5.81
C TYR A 270 6.48 -1.48 6.28
N TYR A 271 6.48 -2.46 5.36
CA TYR A 271 6.03 -3.82 5.63
C TYR A 271 7.16 -4.81 5.90
N TYR A 272 8.39 -4.38 6.11
CA TYR A 272 9.47 -5.34 6.38
C TYR A 272 9.55 -5.72 7.84
N THR A 273 9.91 -6.98 8.08
CA THR A 273 10.07 -7.58 9.40
C THR A 273 11.35 -8.42 9.53
N SER A 274 12.10 -8.56 8.44
CA SER A 274 13.34 -9.32 8.36
C SER A 274 14.47 -8.53 7.68
N PRO A 275 15.75 -8.81 8.03
CA PRO A 275 16.91 -8.23 7.35
C PRO A 275 16.91 -8.51 5.84
N GLU A 276 16.52 -9.72 5.46
CA GLU A 276 16.57 -10.22 4.08
C GLU A 276 15.66 -9.39 3.15
N GLU A 277 14.51 -8.92 3.63
CA GLU A 277 13.63 -8.03 2.86
C GLU A 277 14.32 -6.69 2.53
N PHE A 278 15.03 -6.08 3.50
CA PHE A 278 15.79 -4.84 3.27
C PHE A 278 16.95 -5.06 2.30
N GLU A 279 17.69 -6.17 2.44
CA GLU A 279 18.81 -6.52 1.57
C GLU A 279 18.34 -6.78 0.13
N HIS A 280 17.28 -7.55 -0.04
CA HIS A 280 16.68 -7.85 -1.34
C HIS A 280 16.16 -6.58 -2.02
N ALA A 281 15.48 -5.70 -1.29
CA ALA A 281 15.04 -4.41 -1.81
C ALA A 281 16.22 -3.55 -2.30
N ARG A 282 17.31 -3.51 -1.52
CA ARG A 282 18.53 -2.79 -1.93
C ARG A 282 19.11 -3.36 -3.22
N GLU A 283 19.22 -4.68 -3.35
CA GLU A 283 19.73 -5.32 -4.56
C GLU A 283 18.89 -4.96 -5.79
N ARG A 284 17.56 -5.00 -5.63
CA ARG A 284 16.58 -4.60 -6.65
C ARG A 284 16.76 -3.15 -7.09
N MET A 285 16.88 -2.23 -6.12
CA MET A 285 17.04 -0.80 -6.36
C MET A 285 18.40 -0.42 -6.95
N LYS A 286 19.48 -1.16 -6.67
CA LYS A 286 20.81 -0.86 -7.22
C LYS A 286 21.07 -1.49 -8.58
N GLY A 287 20.36 -2.56 -8.93
CA GLY A 287 20.59 -3.32 -10.15
C GLY A 287 19.39 -3.32 -11.09
N PRO A 288 18.45 -4.27 -10.94
CA PRO A 288 17.36 -4.50 -11.88
C PRO A 288 16.49 -3.29 -12.23
N VAL A 289 16.22 -2.40 -11.27
CA VAL A 289 15.31 -1.26 -11.45
C VAL A 289 15.75 -0.34 -12.60
N ARG A 290 17.05 -0.28 -12.92
CA ARG A 290 17.58 0.56 -14.01
C ARG A 290 16.99 0.22 -15.38
N ARG A 291 16.43 -0.98 -15.56
CA ARG A 291 15.77 -1.37 -16.82
C ARG A 291 14.43 -0.66 -17.05
N ALA A 292 13.85 -0.03 -16.02
CA ALA A 292 12.70 0.87 -16.18
C ALA A 292 13.08 2.18 -16.89
N LEU A 293 14.38 2.45 -17.08
CA LEU A 293 14.87 3.65 -17.75
C LEU A 293 15.26 3.36 -19.20
N PRO A 294 15.07 4.34 -20.11
CA PRO A 294 15.60 4.24 -21.46
C PRO A 294 17.14 4.16 -21.46
N PRO A 295 17.77 3.51 -22.46
CA PRO A 295 19.21 3.22 -22.44
C PRO A 295 20.13 4.43 -22.24
N ASP A 296 19.71 5.60 -22.72
CA ASP A 296 20.47 6.84 -22.61
C ASP A 296 20.33 7.54 -21.26
N ALA A 297 19.28 7.25 -20.48
CA ALA A 297 19.18 7.65 -19.07
C ALA A 297 19.95 6.71 -18.15
N GLN A 298 20.02 5.41 -18.47
CA GLN A 298 20.74 4.40 -17.67
C GLN A 298 22.23 4.74 -17.45
N LYS A 299 22.85 5.49 -18.37
CA LYS A 299 24.27 5.90 -18.25
C LYS A 299 24.53 6.87 -17.09
N HIS A 300 23.50 7.56 -16.59
CA HIS A 300 23.58 8.50 -15.47
C HIS A 300 23.24 7.85 -14.12
N PHE A 301 22.73 6.62 -14.16
CA PHE A 301 22.15 5.95 -12.99
C PHE A 301 23.18 5.78 -11.86
N ASP A 302 24.33 5.18 -12.13
CA ASP A 302 25.30 4.88 -11.07
C ASP A 302 25.89 6.17 -10.45
N ASP A 303 25.91 7.28 -11.20
CA ASP A 303 26.46 8.56 -10.75
C ASP A 303 25.48 9.32 -9.84
N HIS A 304 24.18 9.35 -10.18
CA HIS A 304 23.20 10.24 -9.53
C HIS A 304 22.04 9.56 -8.81
N TYR A 305 21.91 8.24 -8.92
CA TYR A 305 20.83 7.49 -8.25
C TYR A 305 21.32 6.80 -6.97
N ARG A 306 20.58 6.97 -5.88
CA ARG A 306 20.85 6.35 -4.58
C ARG A 306 19.62 5.63 -4.05
N ALA A 307 19.83 4.52 -3.37
CA ALA A 307 18.75 3.81 -2.67
C ALA A 307 18.56 4.40 -1.27
N ALA A 308 17.32 4.73 -0.93
CA ALA A 308 16.90 5.12 0.41
C ALA A 308 15.88 4.13 0.96
N GLN A 309 15.77 4.04 2.29
CA GLN A 309 14.91 3.05 2.97
C GLN A 309 13.89 3.73 3.88
N ALA A 310 12.76 3.08 4.07
CA ALA A 310 11.68 3.58 4.90
C ALA A 310 11.53 2.78 6.19
N ILE A 311 10.99 3.42 7.23
CA ILE A 311 10.57 2.79 8.47
C ILE A 311 9.16 3.28 8.79
N TYR A 312 8.21 2.36 8.95
CA TYR A 312 6.88 2.70 9.42
C TYR A 312 6.73 2.46 10.91
N ALA A 313 6.46 3.52 11.66
CA ALA A 313 6.39 3.45 13.11
C ALA A 313 4.97 3.43 13.65
N SER A 314 3.97 3.92 12.92
CA SER A 314 2.58 3.92 13.39
C SER A 314 2.05 2.52 13.68
N ASP A 315 2.41 1.51 12.87
CA ASP A 315 2.01 0.12 13.14
C ASP A 315 2.75 -0.50 14.34
N LEU A 316 3.96 -0.03 14.61
CA LEU A 316 4.77 -0.50 15.72
C LEU A 316 4.39 0.19 17.05
N PHE A 317 3.84 1.40 16.98
CA PHE A 317 3.66 2.30 18.12
C PHE A 317 2.36 3.15 18.12
N PRO A 318 1.18 2.61 17.76
CA PRO A 318 -0.04 3.44 17.72
C PRO A 318 -0.54 3.80 19.14
N TYR A 319 -1.14 4.99 19.29
CA TYR A 319 -1.78 5.48 20.53
C TYR A 319 -3.23 4.95 20.70
N ASP A 320 -3.99 4.75 19.61
CA ASP A 320 -5.41 4.36 19.64
C ASP A 320 -5.73 3.03 18.90
N ALA A 321 -6.84 2.44 19.33
CA ALA A 321 -7.24 1.04 19.15
C ALA A 321 -8.17 0.83 17.94
N ASP A 322 -7.66 1.02 16.72
CA ASP A 322 -8.38 0.55 15.54
C ASP A 322 -7.91 -0.87 15.18
N ASP A 323 -8.66 -1.89 15.61
CA ASP A 323 -8.31 -3.30 15.50
C ASP A 323 -8.21 -3.81 14.05
N GLY A 324 -8.58 -2.98 13.06
CA GLY A 324 -8.47 -3.27 11.62
C GLY A 324 -7.13 -2.90 10.96
N ALA A 325 -6.11 -2.50 11.71
CA ALA A 325 -4.80 -2.23 11.13
C ALA A 325 -4.13 -3.53 10.62
N TYR A 326 -3.50 -3.47 9.43
CA TYR A 326 -2.79 -4.56 8.74
C TYR A 326 -1.83 -5.35 9.66
N ARG A 327 -1.32 -4.72 10.74
CA ARG A 327 -0.39 -5.30 11.72
C ARG A 327 -0.88 -5.21 13.17
N ALA A 328 -2.18 -5.41 13.40
CA ALA A 328 -2.77 -5.40 14.74
C ALA A 328 -2.03 -6.29 15.77
N PHE A 329 -1.38 -7.37 15.33
CA PHE A 329 -0.59 -8.27 16.19
C PHE A 329 0.56 -7.56 16.95
N PHE A 330 1.16 -6.49 16.40
CA PHE A 330 2.18 -5.75 17.13
C PHE A 330 1.62 -5.15 18.42
N ARG A 331 0.38 -4.67 18.42
CA ARG A 331 -0.28 -4.15 19.63
C ARG A 331 -0.80 -5.25 20.54
N THR A 332 -1.51 -6.22 19.97
CA THR A 332 -2.38 -7.13 20.74
C THR A 332 -1.61 -8.24 21.41
N VAL A 333 -0.54 -8.73 20.76
CA VAL A 333 0.20 -9.90 21.23
C VAL A 333 1.68 -9.62 21.48
N MET A 334 2.28 -8.61 20.84
CA MET A 334 3.69 -8.27 21.08
C MET A 334 3.83 -7.23 22.20
N PRO A 335 4.60 -7.49 23.27
CA PRO A 335 4.84 -6.53 24.34
C PRO A 335 5.57 -5.26 23.86
N ARG A 336 5.36 -4.13 24.55
CA ARG A 336 5.89 -2.81 24.15
C ARG A 336 7.41 -2.76 24.03
N ASP A 337 8.15 -3.46 24.90
CA ASP A 337 9.60 -3.57 24.83
C ASP A 337 10.07 -4.34 23.59
N ARG A 338 9.29 -5.31 23.12
CA ARG A 338 9.58 -6.07 21.89
C ARG A 338 9.21 -5.27 20.64
N GLN A 339 8.13 -4.49 20.66
CA GLN A 339 7.82 -3.51 19.60
C GLN A 339 8.96 -2.49 19.45
N ALA A 340 9.53 -2.01 20.56
CA ALA A 340 10.69 -1.13 20.54
C ALA A 340 11.94 -1.80 19.96
N GLU A 341 12.18 -3.07 20.27
CA GLU A 341 13.27 -3.83 19.66
C GLU A 341 13.06 -4.02 18.15
N LEU A 342 11.82 -4.23 17.69
CA LEU A 342 11.50 -4.32 16.27
C LEU A 342 11.68 -2.98 15.54
N LEU A 343 11.33 -1.85 16.17
CA LEU A 343 11.68 -0.55 15.61
C LEU A 343 13.19 -0.36 15.52
N ALA A 344 13.95 -0.76 16.55
CA ALA A 344 15.41 -0.72 16.51
C ALA A 344 15.96 -1.60 15.38
N HIS A 345 15.40 -2.80 15.19
CA HIS A 345 15.73 -3.70 14.09
C HIS A 345 15.51 -3.01 12.73
N ASN A 346 14.31 -2.46 12.50
CA ASN A 346 13.99 -1.85 11.22
C ASN A 346 14.82 -0.58 10.95
N VAL A 347 15.09 0.24 11.96
CA VAL A 347 15.99 1.39 11.83
C VAL A 347 17.42 0.95 11.48
N TYR A 348 17.94 -0.08 12.17
CA TYR A 348 19.28 -0.60 11.88
C TYR A 348 19.39 -1.09 10.43
N HIS A 349 18.46 -1.94 9.99
CA HIS A 349 18.51 -2.56 8.66
C HIS A 349 18.17 -1.57 7.54
N ALA A 350 17.29 -0.60 7.77
CA ALA A 350 17.04 0.50 6.84
C ALA A 350 18.31 1.35 6.63
N LEU A 351 18.96 1.79 7.70
CA LEU A 351 20.20 2.58 7.59
C LEU A 351 21.37 1.77 7.02
N ALA A 352 21.48 0.48 7.36
CA ALA A 352 22.52 -0.39 6.84
C ALA A 352 22.40 -0.66 5.34
N THR A 353 21.17 -0.63 4.79
CA THR A 353 20.91 -0.93 3.38
C THR A 353 20.61 0.31 2.54
N ALA A 354 20.40 1.48 3.14
CA ALA A 354 20.38 2.76 2.45
C ALA A 354 21.79 3.17 2.00
N ASP A 355 21.89 3.88 0.87
CA ASP A 355 23.13 4.52 0.47
C ASP A 355 23.44 5.69 1.41
N GLU A 356 22.44 6.51 1.77
CA GLU A 356 22.61 7.68 2.65
C GLU A 356 21.41 7.92 3.56
N TYR A 357 20.21 8.08 3.00
CA TYR A 357 19.01 8.42 3.75
C TYR A 357 18.15 7.20 4.08
N ALA A 358 17.68 7.14 5.33
CA ALA A 358 16.46 6.43 5.68
C ALA A 358 15.47 7.40 6.33
N TRP A 359 14.17 7.18 6.18
CA TRP A 359 13.17 8.00 6.87
C TRP A 359 12.27 7.18 7.79
N TYR A 360 12.00 7.77 8.94
CA TYR A 360 10.98 7.35 9.87
C TYR A 360 9.66 8.00 9.47
N TYR A 361 8.60 7.20 9.35
CA TYR A 361 7.25 7.66 9.04
C TYR A 361 6.24 7.31 10.13
N ASN A 362 5.30 8.22 10.38
CA ASN A 362 4.15 7.99 11.25
C ASN A 362 2.93 8.80 10.78
N ASP A 363 1.75 8.29 11.10
CA ASP A 363 0.47 8.87 10.70
C ASP A 363 -0.12 9.91 11.66
N GLY A 364 0.72 10.54 12.49
CA GLY A 364 0.29 11.62 13.38
C GLY A 364 -0.16 11.15 14.76
N ALA A 365 -0.16 9.83 15.02
CA ALA A 365 -0.34 9.28 16.36
C ALA A 365 0.85 9.57 17.29
N ILE A 366 2.02 9.94 16.74
CA ILE A 366 3.26 10.18 17.48
C ILE A 366 3.75 11.58 17.12
N ASP A 367 3.93 12.48 18.09
CA ASP A 367 4.43 13.83 17.82
C ASP A 367 5.92 13.94 18.17
N ASN A 368 6.76 13.67 17.17
CA ASN A 368 8.22 13.78 17.32
C ASN A 368 8.70 15.24 17.42
N TRP A 369 7.85 16.22 17.10
CA TRP A 369 8.19 17.64 17.13
C TRP A 369 8.07 18.18 18.54
N THR A 370 7.01 17.81 19.26
CA THR A 370 6.81 18.22 20.67
C THR A 370 7.49 17.29 21.66
N GLY A 371 7.96 16.12 21.20
CA GLY A 371 8.58 15.09 22.02
C GLY A 371 7.57 14.24 22.80
N ASP A 372 6.29 14.32 22.44
CA ASP A 372 5.25 13.41 22.94
C ASP A 372 5.31 12.10 22.17
N VAL A 373 6.19 11.22 22.65
CA VAL A 373 6.51 9.95 22.00
C VAL A 373 6.35 8.79 22.97
N PRO A 374 5.99 7.59 22.48
CA PRO A 374 5.91 6.39 23.30
C PRO A 374 7.22 6.08 24.05
N ALA A 375 7.09 5.57 25.27
CA ALA A 375 8.23 5.18 26.10
C ALA A 375 9.10 4.14 25.39
N GLY A 376 10.43 4.30 25.46
CA GLY A 376 11.40 3.39 24.84
C GLY A 376 11.68 3.63 23.35
N MET A 377 10.84 4.41 22.64
CA MET A 377 10.96 4.60 21.19
C MET A 377 12.27 5.28 20.78
N HIS A 378 12.60 6.45 21.34
CA HIS A 378 13.85 7.14 21.02
C HIS A 378 15.08 6.38 21.53
N GLU A 379 14.96 5.60 22.60
CA GLU A 379 16.05 4.76 23.12
C GLU A 379 16.36 3.61 22.16
N ALA A 380 15.33 2.97 21.62
CA ALA A 380 15.44 1.96 20.56
C ALA A 380 16.14 2.51 19.31
N ILE A 381 15.73 3.69 18.82
CA ILE A 381 16.35 4.34 17.66
C ILE A 381 17.84 4.65 17.94
N ARG A 382 18.16 5.24 19.10
CA ARG A 382 19.57 5.53 19.48
C ARG A 382 20.40 4.25 19.58
N ARG A 383 19.84 3.17 20.10
CA ARG A 383 20.52 1.87 20.17
C ARG A 383 20.83 1.32 18.78
N ALA A 384 19.85 1.34 17.87
CA ALA A 384 20.04 0.88 16.50
C ALA A 384 21.17 1.64 15.80
N ARG A 385 21.16 2.98 15.91
CA ARG A 385 22.24 3.84 15.38
C ARG A 385 23.58 3.52 16.03
N GLY A 386 23.63 3.38 17.35
CA GLY A 386 24.86 3.06 18.07
C GLY A 386 25.48 1.72 17.67
N LEU A 387 24.66 0.69 17.40
CA LEU A 387 25.13 -0.59 16.85
C LEU A 387 25.75 -0.41 15.46
N LEU A 388 25.06 0.31 14.58
CA LEU A 388 25.54 0.57 13.22
C LEU A 388 26.85 1.37 13.22
N GLU A 389 26.92 2.45 14.01
CA GLU A 389 28.13 3.28 14.18
C GLU A 389 29.32 2.48 14.76
N ALA A 390 29.04 1.51 15.63
CA ALA A 390 30.04 0.62 16.20
C ALA A 390 30.45 -0.53 15.25
N GLY A 391 29.75 -0.72 14.12
CA GLY A 391 29.93 -1.87 13.24
C GLY A 391 29.52 -3.20 13.88
N GLU A 392 28.62 -3.14 14.88
CA GLU A 392 28.11 -4.31 15.58
C GLU A 392 26.82 -4.81 14.91
N PRO A 393 26.65 -6.14 14.73
CA PRO A 393 25.44 -6.67 14.14
C PRO A 393 24.23 -6.48 15.07
N PHE A 394 23.05 -6.28 14.49
CA PHE A 394 21.81 -6.32 15.26
C PHE A 394 21.59 -7.73 15.86
N PRO A 395 21.12 -7.86 17.12
CA PRO A 395 20.94 -9.17 17.73
C PRO A 395 19.94 -10.05 16.97
N PRO A 396 20.23 -11.36 16.83
CA PRO A 396 19.31 -12.29 16.16
C PRO A 396 18.06 -12.54 17.01
N GLY A 397 16.98 -13.02 16.37
CA GLY A 397 15.78 -13.51 17.04
C GLY A 397 14.50 -12.72 16.74
N MET A 398 14.62 -11.47 16.25
CA MET A 398 13.46 -10.63 15.98
C MET A 398 12.49 -11.26 14.97
N VAL A 399 13.00 -11.85 13.88
CA VAL A 399 12.16 -12.56 12.89
C VAL A 399 11.31 -13.65 13.54
N ALA A 400 11.92 -14.52 14.37
CA ALA A 400 11.20 -15.60 15.03
C ALA A 400 10.13 -15.10 16.01
N GLU A 401 10.37 -13.96 16.66
CA GLU A 401 9.40 -13.35 17.56
C GLU A 401 8.25 -12.67 16.81
N VAL A 402 8.51 -12.07 15.66
CA VAL A 402 7.47 -11.55 14.77
C VAL A 402 6.57 -12.69 14.29
N GLU A 403 7.14 -13.80 13.82
CA GLU A 403 6.36 -14.96 13.38
C GLU A 403 5.54 -15.58 14.52
N ALA A 404 6.13 -15.74 15.71
CA ALA A 404 5.40 -16.21 16.88
C ALA A 404 4.24 -15.29 17.28
N ALA A 405 4.41 -13.97 17.11
CA ALA A 405 3.35 -12.99 17.32
C ALA A 405 2.25 -13.10 16.25
N LYS A 406 2.61 -13.18 14.96
CA LYS A 406 1.62 -13.40 13.88
C LYS A 406 0.78 -14.65 14.14
N GLU A 407 1.42 -15.78 14.49
CA GLU A 407 0.70 -17.00 14.82
C GLU A 407 -0.18 -16.87 16.07
N ALA A 408 0.29 -16.16 17.11
CA ALA A 408 -0.48 -15.95 18.33
C ALA A 408 -1.72 -15.09 18.06
N TYR A 409 -1.56 -14.04 17.25
CA TYR A 409 -2.67 -13.21 16.80
C TYR A 409 -3.65 -14.00 15.96
N GLN A 410 -3.18 -14.76 14.97
CA GLN A 410 -4.01 -15.66 14.18
C GLN A 410 -4.79 -16.63 15.06
N ARG A 411 -4.17 -17.25 16.07
CA ARG A 411 -4.87 -18.13 17.03
C ARG A 411 -5.92 -17.38 17.86
N GLN A 412 -5.65 -16.14 18.22
CA GLN A 412 -6.59 -15.30 18.95
C GLN A 412 -7.80 -14.95 18.08
N VAL A 413 -7.58 -14.42 16.87
CA VAL A 413 -8.68 -14.02 15.98
C VAL A 413 -9.45 -15.22 15.43
N THR A 414 -8.77 -16.33 15.09
CA THR A 414 -9.44 -17.57 14.64
C THR A 414 -10.21 -18.27 15.75
N GLY A 415 -9.72 -18.21 17.00
CA GLY A 415 -10.37 -18.83 18.15
C GLY A 415 -11.74 -18.21 18.48
N ASP A 416 -11.97 -16.96 18.05
CA ASP A 416 -13.18 -16.19 18.31
C ASP A 416 -14.13 -16.13 17.09
N LEU A 417 -13.78 -16.75 15.95
CA LEU A 417 -14.63 -16.73 14.75
C LEU A 417 -15.96 -17.46 14.96
N HIS A 418 -17.03 -16.85 14.45
CA HIS A 418 -18.30 -17.55 14.28
C HIS A 418 -18.23 -18.55 13.11
N ILE A 419 -17.82 -19.79 13.38
CA ILE A 419 -17.92 -20.87 12.40
C ILE A 419 -19.33 -21.45 12.41
N ALA A 420 -20.08 -21.24 11.34
CA ALA A 420 -21.47 -21.66 11.26
C ALA A 420 -21.61 -23.18 11.13
N THR A 421 -22.66 -23.74 11.75
CA THR A 421 -23.06 -25.14 11.58
C THR A 421 -24.56 -25.20 11.34
N ALA A 422 -25.00 -26.06 10.42
CA ALA A 422 -26.41 -26.19 10.07
C ALA A 422 -26.80 -27.61 9.64
N ASP A 423 -28.10 -27.88 9.70
CA ASP A 423 -28.68 -29.07 9.09
C ASP A 423 -28.92 -28.81 7.60
N LEU A 424 -28.41 -29.70 6.74
CA LEU A 424 -28.80 -29.75 5.34
C LEU A 424 -30.16 -30.44 5.23
N THR A 425 -31.22 -29.63 5.27
CA THR A 425 -32.60 -30.12 5.22
C THR A 425 -32.89 -30.78 3.87
N SER A 426 -33.28 -32.06 3.89
CA SER A 426 -33.74 -32.76 2.69
C SER A 426 -35.20 -32.42 2.42
N VAL A 427 -35.50 -31.90 1.23
CA VAL A 427 -36.86 -31.56 0.80
C VAL A 427 -37.37 -32.58 -0.22
N SER A 428 -38.64 -32.98 -0.11
CA SER A 428 -39.28 -33.90 -1.08
C SER A 428 -39.94 -33.17 -2.26
N THR A 429 -40.17 -31.88 -2.13
CA THR A 429 -40.67 -31.00 -3.19
C THR A 429 -39.72 -29.83 -3.27
N PRO A 430 -38.96 -29.68 -4.37
CA PRO A 430 -37.97 -28.63 -4.48
C PRO A 430 -38.64 -27.25 -4.53
N PRO A 431 -37.97 -26.18 -4.05
CA PRO A 431 -38.44 -24.82 -4.28
C PRO A 431 -38.45 -24.51 -5.78
N ARG A 432 -39.38 -23.67 -6.20
CA ARG A 432 -39.39 -23.04 -7.50
C ARG A 432 -38.46 -21.83 -7.43
N ILE A 433 -37.43 -21.83 -8.26
CA ILE A 433 -36.46 -20.73 -8.31
C ILE A 433 -37.08 -19.52 -9.01
N ASP A 434 -37.70 -18.63 -8.24
CA ASP A 434 -38.42 -17.44 -8.70
C ASP A 434 -38.21 -16.18 -7.84
N GLY A 435 -37.47 -16.28 -6.73
CA GLY A 435 -37.20 -15.19 -5.79
C GLY A 435 -38.18 -15.12 -4.62
N ASP A 436 -39.14 -16.04 -4.51
CA ASP A 436 -40.18 -16.03 -3.48
C ASP A 436 -39.80 -16.86 -2.24
N VAL A 437 -39.73 -16.18 -1.09
CA VAL A 437 -39.44 -16.81 0.21
C VAL A 437 -40.58 -17.70 0.73
N ASP A 438 -41.79 -17.59 0.17
CA ASP A 438 -43.00 -18.26 0.68
C ASP A 438 -43.17 -19.71 0.23
N ASP A 439 -42.26 -20.22 -0.58
CA ASP A 439 -42.26 -21.59 -1.03
C ASP A 439 -42.26 -22.60 0.13
N ALA A 440 -43.01 -23.69 -0.04
CA ALA A 440 -43.24 -24.67 1.03
C ALA A 440 -41.93 -25.28 1.55
N ALA A 441 -40.95 -25.47 0.67
CA ALA A 441 -39.63 -25.99 1.01
C ALA A 441 -38.90 -25.11 2.03
N TRP A 442 -38.94 -23.78 1.87
CA TRP A 442 -38.26 -22.83 2.77
C TRP A 442 -38.87 -22.73 4.16
N LYS A 443 -40.13 -23.15 4.31
CA LYS A 443 -40.81 -23.21 5.60
C LYS A 443 -40.33 -24.39 6.46
N GLU A 444 -39.64 -25.36 5.85
CA GLU A 444 -39.05 -26.51 6.53
C GLU A 444 -37.59 -26.28 6.93
N THR A 445 -36.95 -25.22 6.42
CA THR A 445 -35.53 -24.94 6.67
C THR A 445 -35.34 -23.90 7.79
N GLN A 446 -34.20 -23.99 8.47
CA GLN A 446 -33.80 -22.97 9.43
C GLN A 446 -33.32 -21.72 8.69
N ARG A 447 -33.80 -20.55 9.14
CA ARG A 447 -33.26 -19.25 8.74
C ARG A 447 -32.04 -18.94 9.61
N HIS A 448 -30.86 -18.85 9.00
CA HIS A 448 -29.61 -18.51 9.66
C HIS A 448 -29.27 -17.04 9.45
N GLY A 449 -28.72 -16.40 10.48
CA GLY A 449 -28.28 -15.01 10.46
C GLY A 449 -28.78 -14.19 11.66
N PRO A 450 -28.47 -12.88 11.71
CA PRO A 450 -27.80 -12.12 10.64
C PRO A 450 -26.36 -12.61 10.38
N MET A 451 -25.90 -12.49 9.13
CA MET A 451 -24.51 -12.78 8.74
C MET A 451 -23.52 -11.84 9.46
N HIS A 452 -22.25 -12.26 9.52
CA HIS A 452 -21.20 -11.61 10.30
C HIS A 452 -20.21 -10.87 9.41
N ALA A 453 -19.83 -9.66 9.81
CA ALA A 453 -18.69 -8.95 9.23
C ALA A 453 -17.37 -9.70 9.46
N LEU A 454 -16.36 -9.37 8.69
CA LEU A 454 -14.98 -9.85 8.91
C LEU A 454 -14.53 -9.59 10.34
N SER A 455 -13.86 -10.56 10.95
CA SER A 455 -13.32 -10.35 12.30
C SER A 455 -12.25 -9.27 12.36
N SER A 456 -11.52 -9.03 11.25
CA SER A 456 -10.53 -7.94 11.18
C SER A 456 -11.16 -6.58 10.90
N ASN A 457 -12.43 -6.52 10.50
CA ASN A 457 -13.10 -5.25 10.19
C ASN A 457 -14.58 -5.31 10.60
N PRO A 458 -14.87 -5.27 11.91
CA PRO A 458 -16.23 -5.33 12.41
C PRO A 458 -17.00 -4.06 11.98
N THR A 459 -18.24 -4.25 11.49
CA THR A 459 -19.17 -3.16 11.17
C THR A 459 -20.52 -3.42 11.84
N ASP A 460 -21.16 -2.35 12.32
CA ASP A 460 -22.51 -2.35 12.90
C ASP A 460 -23.47 -1.49 12.05
N GLN A 461 -23.22 -1.37 10.75
CA GLN A 461 -24.05 -0.53 9.88
C GLN A 461 -25.49 -1.07 9.74
N PRO A 462 -26.51 -0.22 9.95
CA PRO A 462 -27.90 -0.63 9.79
C PRO A 462 -28.23 -0.90 8.32
N GLY A 463 -29.10 -1.87 8.07
CA GLY A 463 -29.55 -2.19 6.70
C GLY A 463 -28.57 -3.04 5.91
N GLU A 464 -27.68 -3.79 6.58
CA GLU A 464 -26.71 -4.70 5.95
C GLU A 464 -26.97 -6.17 6.29
N ASP A 465 -27.95 -6.44 7.16
CA ASP A 465 -28.29 -7.79 7.58
C ASP A 465 -28.59 -8.68 6.37
N ALA A 466 -27.95 -9.84 6.36
CA ALA A 466 -28.24 -10.90 5.40
C ALA A 466 -28.60 -12.19 6.14
N PHE A 467 -29.50 -12.98 5.56
CA PHE A 467 -29.94 -14.24 6.13
C PHE A 467 -29.91 -15.33 5.07
N VAL A 468 -29.58 -16.56 5.48
CA VAL A 468 -29.47 -17.71 4.57
C VAL A 468 -30.36 -18.86 5.02
N ARG A 469 -30.97 -19.52 4.04
CA ARG A 469 -31.60 -20.83 4.18
C ARG A 469 -30.94 -21.80 3.20
N VAL A 470 -30.80 -23.05 3.62
CA VAL A 470 -30.22 -24.13 2.81
C VAL A 470 -31.12 -25.36 2.81
N ALA A 471 -31.26 -25.98 1.66
CA ALA A 471 -31.99 -27.23 1.46
C ALA A 471 -31.31 -28.08 0.39
N ALA A 472 -31.69 -29.35 0.30
CA ALA A 472 -31.19 -30.24 -0.73
C ALA A 472 -32.26 -31.25 -1.16
N ASP A 473 -32.17 -31.69 -2.40
CA ASP A 473 -32.84 -32.88 -2.86
C ASP A 473 -31.85 -33.86 -3.50
N ALA A 474 -32.35 -34.77 -4.35
CA ALA A 474 -31.52 -35.73 -5.04
C ALA A 474 -30.59 -35.09 -6.10
N GLU A 475 -30.94 -33.95 -6.64
CA GLU A 475 -30.25 -33.40 -7.82
C GLU A 475 -29.51 -32.12 -7.48
N ASN A 476 -30.01 -31.33 -6.52
CA ASN A 476 -29.51 -30.00 -6.26
C ASN A 476 -29.29 -29.70 -4.78
N LEU A 477 -28.36 -28.79 -4.55
CA LEU A 477 -28.28 -27.91 -3.38
C LEU A 477 -29.09 -26.65 -3.67
N TYR A 478 -29.92 -26.23 -2.71
CA TYR A 478 -30.71 -25.02 -2.78
C TYR A 478 -30.24 -24.02 -1.74
N VAL A 479 -30.07 -22.77 -2.15
CA VAL A 479 -29.67 -21.66 -1.28
C VAL A 479 -30.64 -20.51 -1.49
N LEU A 480 -31.16 -19.95 -0.41
CA LEU A 480 -31.96 -18.73 -0.42
C LEU A 480 -31.30 -17.69 0.47
N VAL A 481 -31.09 -16.49 -0.07
CA VAL A 481 -30.49 -15.36 0.63
C VAL A 481 -31.48 -14.20 0.66
N GLU A 482 -31.75 -13.70 1.86
CA GLU A 482 -32.49 -12.45 2.09
C GLU A 482 -31.47 -11.35 2.44
N ALA A 483 -31.19 -10.44 1.52
CA ALA A 483 -30.24 -9.34 1.70
C ALA A 483 -31.00 -8.04 1.99
N MET A 484 -31.08 -7.65 3.27
CA MET A 484 -31.79 -6.43 3.70
C MET A 484 -31.07 -5.20 3.19
N ASP A 485 -31.72 -4.28 2.48
CA ASP A 485 -31.07 -3.05 2.03
C ASP A 485 -32.08 -1.90 2.11
N ASP A 486 -31.71 -0.80 2.73
CA ASP A 486 -32.53 0.40 2.80
C ASP A 486 -32.37 1.32 1.57
N ARG A 487 -31.59 0.88 0.58
CA ARG A 487 -31.28 1.59 -0.68
C ARG A 487 -31.55 0.72 -1.90
N THR A 488 -32.59 -0.11 -1.89
CA THR A 488 -32.88 -1.02 -3.03
C THR A 488 -33.16 -0.28 -4.35
N ASP A 489 -33.41 1.03 -4.31
CA ASP A 489 -33.51 1.93 -5.46
C ASP A 489 -32.17 2.43 -6.02
N HIS A 490 -31.06 2.13 -5.32
CA HIS A 490 -29.71 2.62 -5.60
C HIS A 490 -28.62 1.53 -5.52
N LEU A 491 -28.98 0.26 -5.75
CA LEU A 491 -28.00 -0.84 -5.77
C LEU A 491 -26.95 -0.64 -6.89
N ASP A 492 -25.67 -0.89 -6.59
CA ASP A 492 -24.56 -0.81 -7.54
C ASP A 492 -24.49 -2.10 -8.38
N LEU A 493 -24.98 -2.02 -9.62
CA LEU A 493 -25.04 -3.15 -10.53
C LEU A 493 -23.80 -3.20 -11.43
N ARG A 494 -22.91 -4.16 -11.17
CA ARG A 494 -21.73 -4.44 -12.00
C ARG A 494 -21.82 -5.78 -12.73
N GLY A 495 -21.01 -5.94 -13.77
CA GLY A 495 -20.94 -7.14 -14.62
C GLY A 495 -21.72 -7.02 -15.93
N ASP A 496 -21.02 -7.10 -17.06
CA ASP A 496 -21.57 -7.04 -18.42
C ASP A 496 -21.96 -8.44 -18.94
N GLY A 497 -22.83 -9.14 -18.21
CA GLY A 497 -23.25 -10.50 -18.52
C GLY A 497 -22.50 -11.57 -17.70
N ARG A 498 -22.63 -12.85 -18.11
CA ARG A 498 -21.98 -13.96 -17.42
C ARG A 498 -20.46 -13.76 -17.39
N ASP A 499 -19.88 -13.97 -16.23
CA ASP A 499 -18.45 -13.82 -15.92
C ASP A 499 -17.88 -12.40 -16.06
N GLY A 500 -18.75 -11.39 -16.06
CA GLY A 500 -18.33 -10.00 -15.86
C GLY A 500 -17.90 -9.74 -14.41
N ASP A 501 -17.39 -8.54 -14.16
CA ASP A 501 -16.88 -8.10 -12.84
C ASP A 501 -18.00 -7.86 -11.81
N VAL A 502 -18.77 -8.90 -11.50
CA VAL A 502 -19.94 -8.84 -10.61
C VAL A 502 -19.53 -8.42 -9.19
N TRP A 503 -18.36 -8.87 -8.72
CA TRP A 503 -17.79 -8.59 -7.39
C TRP A 503 -17.48 -7.11 -7.13
N ALA A 504 -17.53 -6.26 -8.16
CA ALA A 504 -17.29 -4.83 -8.01
C ALA A 504 -18.54 -4.05 -7.56
N GLY A 505 -19.69 -4.71 -7.40
CA GLY A 505 -20.98 -4.10 -7.05
C GLY A 505 -21.64 -4.76 -5.84
N ASP A 506 -22.96 -4.58 -5.71
CA ASP A 506 -23.77 -5.37 -4.79
C ASP A 506 -23.96 -6.79 -5.34
N ASP A 507 -23.65 -7.80 -4.54
CA ASP A 507 -23.84 -9.19 -4.94
C ASP A 507 -23.99 -10.16 -3.76
N VAL A 508 -24.41 -11.38 -4.08
CA VAL A 508 -24.42 -12.54 -3.18
C VAL A 508 -23.48 -13.59 -3.75
N GLU A 509 -22.59 -14.09 -2.89
CA GLU A 509 -21.60 -15.11 -3.22
C GLU A 509 -21.89 -16.41 -2.47
N VAL A 510 -21.81 -17.55 -3.16
CA VAL A 510 -21.93 -18.87 -2.57
C VAL A 510 -20.70 -19.69 -2.94
N ALA A 511 -19.89 -20.02 -1.95
CA ALA A 511 -18.71 -20.87 -2.11
C ALA A 511 -18.99 -22.28 -1.57
N VAL A 512 -18.77 -23.33 -2.36
CA VAL A 512 -19.06 -24.73 -1.99
C VAL A 512 -17.82 -25.61 -2.19
N SER A 513 -17.38 -26.32 -1.16
CA SER A 513 -16.23 -27.23 -1.26
C SER A 513 -16.55 -28.50 -2.03
N ASP A 514 -15.55 -29.02 -2.75
CA ASP A 514 -15.59 -30.36 -3.33
C ASP A 514 -15.54 -31.41 -2.18
N PRO A 515 -16.54 -32.31 -2.07
CA PRO A 515 -16.60 -33.30 -0.99
C PRO A 515 -15.45 -34.31 -1.01
N ASP A 516 -14.75 -34.46 -2.12
CA ASP A 516 -13.64 -35.39 -2.31
C ASP A 516 -12.28 -34.69 -2.45
N ASN A 517 -12.23 -33.36 -2.47
CA ASN A 517 -10.99 -32.59 -2.58
C ASN A 517 -11.03 -31.29 -1.75
N ALA A 518 -10.34 -31.27 -0.62
CA ALA A 518 -10.32 -30.13 0.30
C ALA A 518 -9.67 -28.87 -0.30
N ASP A 519 -8.82 -29.03 -1.32
CA ASP A 519 -8.10 -27.94 -1.97
C ASP A 519 -8.87 -27.37 -3.17
N ARG A 520 -10.11 -27.83 -3.40
CA ARG A 520 -10.96 -27.42 -4.52
C ARG A 520 -12.34 -27.00 -4.04
N PHE A 521 -12.82 -25.87 -4.54
CA PHE A 521 -14.16 -25.37 -4.25
C PHE A 521 -14.68 -24.54 -5.42
N PHE A 522 -15.98 -24.22 -5.39
CA PHE A 522 -16.69 -23.60 -6.50
C PHE A 522 -17.40 -22.36 -6.01
N LEU A 523 -17.33 -21.28 -6.77
CA LEU A 523 -17.94 -20.00 -6.46
C LEU A 523 -19.09 -19.73 -7.42
N PHE A 524 -20.22 -19.28 -6.87
CA PHE A 524 -21.40 -18.84 -7.61
C PHE A 524 -21.81 -17.48 -7.10
N MET A 525 -21.85 -16.48 -7.97
CA MET A 525 -22.20 -15.11 -7.62
C MET A 525 -23.45 -14.67 -8.36
N VAL A 526 -24.30 -13.87 -7.71
CA VAL A 526 -25.50 -13.27 -8.31
C VAL A 526 -25.63 -11.82 -7.84
N ASN A 527 -25.69 -10.86 -8.76
CA ASN A 527 -26.06 -9.49 -8.42
C ASN A 527 -27.59 -9.27 -8.42
N PRO A 528 -28.10 -8.13 -7.92
CA PRO A 528 -29.54 -7.86 -7.89
C PRO A 528 -30.24 -7.84 -9.27
N ALA A 529 -29.49 -7.69 -10.36
CA ALA A 529 -30.02 -7.78 -11.74
C ALA A 529 -30.11 -9.23 -12.27
N GLY A 530 -29.61 -10.21 -11.52
CA GLY A 530 -29.51 -11.61 -11.92
C GLY A 530 -28.35 -11.91 -12.86
N THR A 531 -27.39 -10.99 -13.00
CA THR A 531 -26.09 -11.26 -13.64
C THR A 531 -25.30 -12.21 -12.76
N ILE A 532 -24.55 -13.11 -13.38
CA ILE A 532 -23.85 -14.19 -12.69
C ILE A 532 -22.37 -14.20 -13.00
N TYR A 533 -21.60 -14.72 -12.06
CA TYR A 533 -20.21 -15.14 -12.23
C TYR A 533 -20.07 -16.51 -11.58
N ASP A 534 -19.34 -17.42 -12.22
CA ASP A 534 -18.99 -18.69 -11.59
C ASP A 534 -17.56 -19.12 -11.90
N ALA A 535 -16.93 -19.80 -10.93
CA ALA A 535 -15.54 -20.21 -11.05
C ALA A 535 -15.26 -21.50 -10.28
N GLU A 536 -14.30 -22.27 -10.79
CA GLU A 536 -13.59 -23.28 -10.02
C GLU A 536 -12.35 -22.65 -9.39
N LEU A 537 -12.16 -22.88 -8.09
CA LEU A 537 -11.03 -22.38 -7.33
C LEU A 537 -10.20 -23.51 -6.75
N ARG A 538 -8.88 -23.28 -6.70
CA ARG A 538 -7.92 -24.19 -6.07
C ARG A 538 -6.98 -23.45 -5.14
N VAL A 539 -6.69 -24.07 -4.00
CA VAL A 539 -5.67 -23.61 -3.05
C VAL A 539 -4.41 -24.45 -3.26
N ASP A 540 -3.26 -23.83 -3.40
CA ASP A 540 -1.98 -24.56 -3.45
C ASP A 540 -1.41 -24.87 -2.06
N ALA A 541 -0.21 -25.46 -2.01
CA ALA A 541 0.42 -25.87 -0.76
C ALA A 541 0.90 -24.66 0.08
N GLU A 542 1.08 -23.52 -0.56
CA GLU A 542 1.48 -22.25 0.01
C GLU A 542 0.27 -21.42 0.50
N GLY A 543 -0.95 -21.84 0.12
CA GLY A 543 -2.20 -21.20 0.52
C GLY A 543 -2.73 -20.18 -0.50
N GLU A 544 -2.13 -20.10 -1.68
CA GLU A 544 -2.52 -19.14 -2.71
C GLU A 544 -3.73 -19.64 -3.50
N LEU A 545 -4.63 -18.71 -3.84
CA LEU A 545 -5.83 -18.99 -4.62
C LEU A 545 -5.57 -18.86 -6.12
N SER A 546 -6.00 -19.86 -6.88
CA SER A 546 -6.06 -19.81 -8.33
C SER A 546 -7.51 -19.93 -8.81
N PHE A 547 -7.85 -19.17 -9.85
CA PHE A 547 -9.17 -19.11 -10.45
C PHE A 547 -9.12 -19.70 -11.86
N ASP A 548 -9.99 -20.66 -12.16
CA ASP A 548 -10.26 -21.08 -13.54
C ASP A 548 -11.54 -20.40 -14.03
N THR A 549 -11.37 -19.23 -14.63
CA THR A 549 -12.47 -18.42 -15.21
C THR A 549 -12.72 -18.71 -16.68
N GLY A 550 -12.01 -19.68 -17.28
CA GLY A 550 -11.96 -19.88 -18.73
C GLY A 550 -12.75 -21.08 -19.26
N GLY A 551 -13.41 -21.84 -18.39
CA GLY A 551 -14.13 -23.05 -18.82
C GLY A 551 -15.04 -23.71 -17.78
N TYR A 552 -15.21 -23.12 -16.60
CA TYR A 552 -16.18 -23.60 -15.62
C TYR A 552 -17.50 -22.84 -15.80
N ASP A 553 -18.42 -23.42 -16.58
CA ASP A 553 -19.74 -22.84 -16.86
C ASP A 553 -20.88 -23.84 -16.58
N PRO A 554 -21.11 -24.28 -15.33
CA PRO A 554 -22.23 -25.17 -15.02
C PRO A 554 -23.60 -24.55 -15.34
N ASP A 555 -24.57 -25.42 -15.58
CA ASP A 555 -25.98 -25.06 -15.75
C ASP A 555 -26.69 -25.08 -14.39
N TRP A 556 -26.62 -23.96 -13.67
CA TRP A 556 -27.29 -23.75 -12.38
C TRP A 556 -28.41 -22.71 -12.52
N GLN A 557 -29.43 -22.79 -11.66
CA GLN A 557 -30.59 -21.90 -11.72
C GLN A 557 -30.50 -20.80 -10.66
N ARG A 558 -31.03 -19.64 -10.99
CA ARG A 558 -31.14 -18.49 -10.10
C ARG A 558 -32.34 -17.62 -10.43
N ALA A 559 -32.87 -16.98 -9.41
CA ALA A 559 -33.86 -15.92 -9.51
C ALA A 559 -33.61 -14.86 -8.45
N VAL A 560 -33.95 -13.62 -8.78
CA VAL A 560 -33.81 -12.47 -7.88
C VAL A 560 -35.13 -11.69 -7.86
N GLU A 561 -35.60 -11.36 -6.66
CA GLU A 561 -36.71 -10.44 -6.45
C GLU A 561 -36.27 -9.27 -5.56
N VAL A 562 -36.44 -8.05 -6.05
CA VAL A 562 -36.12 -6.82 -5.32
C VAL A 562 -37.40 -6.24 -4.73
N HIS A 563 -37.40 -6.01 -3.41
CA HIS A 563 -38.46 -5.37 -2.65
C HIS A 563 -38.03 -3.99 -2.14
N ASP A 564 -38.93 -3.29 -1.44
CA ASP A 564 -38.65 -1.95 -0.89
C ASP A 564 -37.61 -1.97 0.25
N ASP A 565 -37.42 -3.10 0.94
CA ASP A 565 -36.58 -3.22 2.15
C ASP A 565 -35.46 -4.26 2.05
N ARG A 566 -35.43 -5.03 0.97
CA ARG A 566 -34.47 -6.12 0.74
C ARG A 566 -34.48 -6.56 -0.71
N TRP A 567 -33.52 -7.39 -1.08
CA TRP A 567 -33.59 -8.23 -2.26
C TRP A 567 -33.36 -9.69 -1.88
N VAL A 568 -34.01 -10.59 -2.60
CA VAL A 568 -34.01 -12.03 -2.34
C VAL A 568 -33.37 -12.74 -3.51
N VAL A 569 -32.45 -13.65 -3.22
CA VAL A 569 -31.79 -14.51 -4.21
C VAL A 569 -32.14 -15.96 -3.90
N GLU A 570 -32.62 -16.68 -4.91
CA GLU A 570 -32.75 -18.12 -4.89
C GLU A 570 -31.79 -18.76 -5.87
N ILE A 571 -31.13 -19.84 -5.46
CA ILE A 571 -30.13 -20.57 -6.24
C ILE A 571 -30.41 -22.07 -6.15
N ALA A 572 -30.36 -22.76 -7.28
CA ALA A 572 -30.27 -24.22 -7.35
C ALA A 572 -28.98 -24.65 -8.06
N ILE A 573 -28.09 -25.27 -7.30
CA ILE A 573 -26.78 -25.77 -7.77
C ILE A 573 -26.87 -27.28 -7.93
N PRO A 574 -26.74 -27.83 -9.15
CA PRO A 574 -26.67 -29.27 -9.33
C PRO A 574 -25.47 -29.87 -8.60
N TRP A 575 -25.64 -31.03 -7.96
CA TRP A 575 -24.51 -31.70 -7.30
C TRP A 575 -23.35 -32.03 -8.25
N SER A 576 -23.62 -32.18 -9.54
CA SER A 576 -22.59 -32.38 -10.57
C SER A 576 -21.73 -31.14 -10.82
N ALA A 577 -22.20 -29.94 -10.49
CA ALA A 577 -21.43 -28.71 -10.61
C ALA A 577 -20.35 -28.63 -9.51
N VAL A 578 -20.62 -29.18 -8.33
CA VAL A 578 -19.77 -29.04 -7.13
C VAL A 578 -19.01 -30.31 -6.74
N GLY A 579 -18.66 -31.14 -7.73
CA GLY A 579 -17.89 -32.37 -7.52
C GLY A 579 -18.71 -33.57 -7.01
N GLY A 580 -19.82 -33.33 -6.32
CA GLY A 580 -20.77 -34.38 -5.95
C GLY A 580 -21.62 -34.02 -4.72
N ARG A 581 -22.41 -35.00 -4.27
CA ARG A 581 -23.15 -34.90 -3.01
C ARG A 581 -22.22 -35.05 -1.81
N PRO A 582 -22.54 -34.42 -0.66
CA PRO A 582 -21.82 -34.71 0.57
C PRO A 582 -21.99 -36.17 0.97
N ARG A 583 -20.94 -36.73 1.58
CA ARG A 583 -20.98 -38.08 2.15
C ARG A 583 -21.66 -38.05 3.50
N ASN A 584 -22.36 -39.12 3.88
CA ASN A 584 -23.06 -39.17 5.18
C ASN A 584 -22.12 -39.03 6.40
N ASP A 585 -20.84 -39.35 6.24
CA ASP A 585 -19.81 -39.28 7.29
C ASP A 585 -19.02 -37.97 7.27
N GLN A 586 -19.27 -37.06 6.31
CA GLN A 586 -18.58 -35.78 6.19
C GLN A 586 -19.56 -34.64 5.93
N PRO A 587 -19.45 -33.51 6.65
CA PRO A 587 -20.28 -32.34 6.36
C PRO A 587 -19.97 -31.82 4.95
N LEU A 588 -20.98 -31.25 4.28
CA LEU A 588 -20.74 -30.32 3.20
C LEU A 588 -20.13 -29.06 3.80
N ARG A 589 -19.08 -28.52 3.19
CA ARG A 589 -18.51 -27.23 3.57
C ARG A 589 -18.92 -26.19 2.56
N MET A 590 -19.51 -25.09 3.02
CA MET A 590 -19.86 -23.96 2.17
C MET A 590 -19.84 -22.65 2.96
N ASN A 591 -19.71 -21.53 2.28
CA ASN A 591 -19.96 -20.22 2.87
C ASN A 591 -20.84 -19.39 1.95
N VAL A 592 -21.51 -18.40 2.52
CA VAL A 592 -22.35 -17.44 1.78
C VAL A 592 -21.95 -16.04 2.22
N ALA A 593 -21.74 -15.15 1.27
CA ALA A 593 -21.49 -13.74 1.54
C ALA A 593 -22.49 -12.85 0.80
N ARG A 594 -22.59 -11.62 1.30
CA ARG A 594 -23.20 -10.49 0.61
C ARG A 594 -22.19 -9.37 0.56
N SER A 595 -21.89 -8.90 -0.63
CA SER A 595 -20.96 -7.81 -0.90
C SER A 595 -21.71 -6.50 -1.19
N PHE A 596 -21.06 -5.37 -0.89
CA PHE A 596 -21.62 -4.02 -1.00
C PHE A 596 -20.74 -3.15 -1.90
N GLY A 597 -21.25 -2.71 -3.05
CA GLY A 597 -20.45 -2.00 -4.06
C GLY A 597 -20.10 -0.56 -3.70
N ASP A 598 -21.02 0.17 -3.05
CA ASP A 598 -20.92 1.62 -2.85
C ASP A 598 -20.99 2.05 -1.36
N ARG A 599 -20.87 1.10 -0.42
CA ARG A 599 -20.87 1.39 1.03
C ARG A 599 -19.44 1.50 1.58
N PRO A 600 -19.16 2.49 2.45
CA PRO A 600 -17.91 2.52 3.20
C PRO A 600 -17.91 1.36 4.21
N GLY A 601 -16.87 0.52 4.28
CA GLY A 601 -16.83 -0.61 5.21
C GLY A 601 -16.02 -1.80 4.69
N PRO A 602 -16.18 -3.02 5.26
CA PRO A 602 -15.40 -4.21 4.90
C PRO A 602 -15.69 -4.75 3.49
N GLY A 603 -16.69 -4.20 2.80
CA GLY A 603 -17.10 -4.64 1.47
C GLY A 603 -18.03 -5.85 1.49
N PHE A 604 -18.13 -6.64 2.58
CA PHE A 604 -19.09 -7.77 2.68
C PHE A 604 -19.40 -8.25 4.11
N VAL A 605 -20.47 -9.04 4.24
CA VAL A 605 -20.80 -9.89 5.41
C VAL A 605 -20.90 -11.36 4.99
N SER A 606 -20.65 -12.30 5.89
CA SER A 606 -20.63 -13.75 5.59
C SER A 606 -21.32 -14.61 6.64
N TRP A 607 -21.89 -15.74 6.22
CA TRP A 607 -22.60 -16.67 7.10
C TRP A 607 -21.68 -17.33 8.14
N SER A 608 -20.57 -17.90 7.68
CA SER A 608 -19.48 -18.36 8.53
C SER A 608 -18.37 -17.32 8.48
N GLN A 609 -18.02 -16.75 9.63
CA GLN A 609 -17.14 -15.60 9.73
C GLN A 609 -15.71 -15.95 9.27
N THR A 610 -15.10 -15.06 8.52
CA THR A 610 -13.69 -15.15 8.11
C THR A 610 -12.87 -13.99 8.69
N ILE A 611 -11.54 -14.06 8.53
CA ILE A 611 -10.63 -13.03 9.07
C ILE A 611 -10.52 -11.90 8.06
N ASP A 612 -9.90 -12.15 6.90
CA ASP A 612 -9.53 -11.10 5.92
C ASP A 612 -10.10 -11.35 4.52
N SER A 613 -10.57 -12.56 4.22
CA SER A 613 -11.10 -12.93 2.90
C SER A 613 -12.24 -13.94 3.02
N PHE A 614 -13.30 -13.76 2.21
CA PHE A 614 -14.44 -14.67 2.13
C PHE A 614 -14.03 -16.09 1.68
N LEU A 615 -13.08 -16.17 0.74
CA LEU A 615 -12.67 -17.42 0.07
C LEU A 615 -11.61 -18.18 0.89
N THR A 616 -11.92 -18.44 2.18
CA THR A 616 -11.06 -19.21 3.09
C THR A 616 -11.74 -20.54 3.45
N PRO A 617 -11.49 -21.65 2.72
CA PRO A 617 -12.20 -22.92 2.92
C PRO A 617 -12.12 -23.51 4.33
N ALA A 618 -11.04 -23.20 5.07
CA ALA A 618 -10.87 -23.61 6.47
C ALA A 618 -11.96 -23.03 7.41
N HIS A 619 -12.63 -21.95 7.01
CA HIS A 619 -13.65 -21.25 7.79
C HIS A 619 -15.07 -21.42 7.23
N PHE A 620 -15.27 -22.28 6.22
CA PHE A 620 -16.61 -22.55 5.68
C PHE A 620 -17.53 -23.20 6.73
N ALA A 621 -18.83 -22.90 6.64
CA ALA A 621 -19.85 -23.52 7.46
C ALA A 621 -19.89 -25.03 7.25
N GLU A 622 -20.15 -25.80 8.31
CA GLU A 622 -20.35 -27.25 8.22
C GLU A 622 -21.84 -27.61 8.19
N LEU A 623 -22.30 -28.13 7.05
CA LEU A 623 -23.67 -28.58 6.85
C LEU A 623 -23.75 -30.10 6.94
N ARG A 624 -24.55 -30.61 7.88
CA ARG A 624 -24.71 -32.05 8.10
C ARG A 624 -26.09 -32.49 7.63
N PRO A 625 -26.21 -33.63 6.93
CA PRO A 625 -27.53 -34.17 6.62
C PRO A 625 -28.35 -34.31 7.91
N ALA A 626 -29.57 -33.76 7.93
CA ALA A 626 -30.44 -33.86 9.10
C ALA A 626 -30.59 -35.34 9.49
N GLY A 627 -30.29 -35.67 10.76
CA GLY A 627 -30.29 -37.05 11.24
C GLY A 627 -31.67 -37.71 11.05
N ASN A 628 -31.69 -38.86 10.37
CA ASN A 628 -32.87 -39.74 10.28
C ASN A 628 -33.27 -40.33 11.63
#